data_AF-A0A829YB45-F1
#
_entry.id   AF-A0A829YB45-F1
#
_cell.length_a   1.000
_cell.length_b   1.000
_cell.length_c   1.000
_cell.angle_alpha   90.00
_cell.angle_beta   90.00
_cell.angle_gamma   90.00
#
_symmetry.space_group_name_H-M   'P 1'
#
loop_
_entity.id
_entity.type
_entity.pdbx_description
1 polymer ?
#
loop_
_entity_poly.entity_id
_entity_poly.type
_entity_poly.pdbx_seq_one_letter_code
_entity_poly.pdbx_strand_id
1 'polypeptide(L)'
;MRHYIYSALLGVVAAGHAFAASTPAVVKEQYVRAPMPPGIQVIVTELEGPVFADAKGKTIYKWPYQSLRGGYVGDEKGRSTCTNKVTTTSEGLFSPYPPGLVLPHLDTRPTCAAMWPPVIAPADAKPVDKWTVITRPDGAKQWAYDGQALYTSVLDRQPGDVLGGTNREQLKQMAGRYPVGPSPKIPPGFSVVTTFNGRLLVNADGYSVYASDQDGPDKSNCRGACEDTWKPVLAPALARADGEWSIVERAAGVRQWAFRKQPLYTYNRDINLYSQQGSDVPGWSNVYTQRVAALPKPFQLIDTQKGVAVADAKGKAVYAYLCSDDSLDQLSCDYPGSPSEYRIAICGGGNVDRCLKKWPYVLADANARSDNKLWSVIEIEPRSGRLATAGEAGAIRVWAYRGSPLYTYADDVEPGDVRGDQTGEMYGQRNGFTVLWVRDDFAHSET
;
A
#
# COMPACT_ATOMS: atom_id res chain seq x y z
N MET A 1 68.38 36.56 32.03
CA MET A 1 68.19 35.53 33.07
C MET A 1 66.75 35.07 33.02
N ARG A 2 66.53 33.75 33.17
CA ARG A 2 65.25 33.02 33.18
C ARG A 2 64.07 33.84 33.68
N HIS A 3 62.86 33.62 33.15
CA HIS A 3 61.67 33.28 33.95
C HIS A 3 60.69 32.51 33.04
N TYR A 4 60.45 31.25 33.40
CA TYR A 4 59.43 30.37 32.85
C TYR A 4 58.07 30.85 33.35
N ILE A 5 57.06 30.92 32.47
CA ILE A 5 55.65 31.00 32.89
C ILE A 5 54.99 29.69 32.48
N TYR A 6 54.68 28.89 33.50
CA TYR A 6 53.80 27.73 33.45
C TYR A 6 52.36 28.24 33.31
N SER A 7 51.71 27.97 32.18
CA SER A 7 50.26 28.10 32.05
C SER A 7 49.61 26.79 32.52
N ALA A 8 48.90 26.87 33.65
CA ALA A 8 48.15 25.76 34.22
C ALA A 8 46.94 25.41 33.34
N LEU A 9 46.77 24.10 33.09
CA LEU A 9 45.55 23.51 32.53
C LEU A 9 44.36 23.78 33.46
N LEU A 10 43.31 24.42 32.93
CA LEU A 10 41.94 24.27 33.43
C LEU A 10 41.16 23.44 32.42
N GLY A 11 41.01 22.15 32.72
CA GLY A 11 40.12 21.26 32.00
C GLY A 11 38.67 21.62 32.34
N VAL A 12 37.95 22.17 31.37
CA VAL A 12 36.49 22.24 31.43
C VAL A 12 35.96 20.94 30.84
N VAL A 13 35.53 20.03 31.72
CA VAL A 13 34.74 18.86 31.32
C VAL A 13 33.36 19.38 30.96
N ALA A 14 33.10 19.59 29.67
CA ALA A 14 31.76 19.78 29.16
C ALA A 14 31.02 18.44 29.27
N ALA A 15 30.21 18.29 30.32
CA ALA A 15 29.27 17.18 30.44
C ALA A 15 28.22 17.29 29.32
N GLY A 16 28.49 16.59 28.22
CA GLY A 16 27.57 16.43 27.11
C GLY A 16 26.28 15.77 27.60
N HIS A 17 25.23 16.56 27.73
CA HIS A 17 23.88 16.00 27.74
C HIS A 17 23.52 15.74 26.29
N ALA A 18 23.95 14.57 25.80
CA ALA A 18 23.35 13.98 24.63
C ALA A 18 21.90 13.67 24.99
N PHE A 19 20.99 14.59 24.68
CA PHE A 19 19.59 14.25 24.50
C PHE A 19 19.56 13.25 23.35
N ALA A 20 19.54 11.96 23.69
CA ALA A 20 19.06 10.95 22.78
C ALA A 20 17.61 11.34 22.48
N ALA A 21 17.40 12.04 21.35
CA ALA A 21 16.10 12.21 20.78
C ALA A 21 15.60 10.80 20.46
N SER A 22 14.82 10.23 21.37
CA SER A 22 14.05 9.03 21.09
C SER A 22 13.19 9.38 19.89
N THR A 23 13.47 8.74 18.75
CA THR A 23 12.59 8.81 17.59
C THR A 23 11.17 8.50 18.09
N PRO A 24 10.19 9.41 17.89
CA PRO A 24 8.85 9.15 18.39
C PRO A 24 8.38 7.80 17.85
N ALA A 25 7.84 6.97 18.73
CA ALA A 25 7.37 5.64 18.36
C ALA A 25 6.38 5.77 17.19
N VAL A 26 6.60 5.02 16.10
CA VAL A 26 5.71 5.02 14.95
C VAL A 26 4.32 4.60 15.44
N VAL A 27 3.36 5.52 15.35
CA VAL A 27 2.02 5.28 15.88
C VAL A 27 1.30 4.30 14.97
N LYS A 28 0.89 3.17 15.55
CA LYS A 28 0.21 2.08 14.87
C LYS A 28 -1.30 2.25 14.96
N GLU A 29 -2.01 1.89 13.90
CA GLU A 29 -3.47 1.93 13.88
C GLU A 29 -4.06 0.94 14.90
N GLN A 30 -5.05 1.40 15.67
CA GLN A 30 -5.81 0.55 16.58
C GLN A 30 -6.95 -0.16 15.84
N TYR A 31 -7.30 -1.36 16.30
CA TYR A 31 -8.37 -2.17 15.74
C TYR A 31 -9.29 -2.75 16.82
N VAL A 32 -10.50 -3.10 16.42
CA VAL A 32 -11.46 -3.80 17.28
C VAL A 32 -11.00 -5.24 17.46
N ARG A 33 -10.78 -5.64 18.72
CA ARG A 33 -10.44 -7.03 19.04
C ARG A 33 -11.70 -7.88 18.97
N ALA A 34 -11.63 -8.97 18.22
CA ALA A 34 -12.67 -9.99 18.12
C ALA A 34 -12.07 -11.39 18.31
N PRO A 35 -12.84 -12.37 18.78
CA PRO A 35 -12.41 -13.77 18.81
C PRO A 35 -12.02 -14.24 17.40
N MET A 36 -10.94 -15.02 17.31
CA MET A 36 -10.40 -15.55 16.04
C MET A 36 -10.13 -17.05 16.17
N PRO A 37 -10.08 -17.79 15.04
CA PRO A 37 -9.66 -19.18 15.06
C PRO A 37 -8.25 -19.37 15.63
N PRO A 38 -7.96 -20.52 16.26
CA PRO A 38 -6.62 -20.85 16.73
C PRO A 38 -5.57 -20.74 15.61
N GLY A 39 -4.43 -20.13 15.91
CA GLY A 39 -3.34 -19.93 14.94
C GLY A 39 -3.52 -18.72 14.03
N ILE A 40 -4.65 -18.01 14.07
CA ILE A 40 -4.80 -16.71 13.42
C ILE A 40 -4.39 -15.60 14.38
N GLN A 41 -3.65 -14.63 13.86
CA GLN A 41 -3.19 -13.45 14.61
C GLN A 41 -3.46 -12.16 13.82
N VAL A 42 -3.30 -11.02 14.48
CA VAL A 42 -3.32 -9.70 13.83
C VAL A 42 -1.91 -9.12 13.84
N ILE A 43 -1.41 -8.76 12.66
CA ILE A 43 -0.13 -8.06 12.50
C ILE A 43 -0.42 -6.66 11.96
N VAL A 44 0.14 -5.64 12.59
CA VAL A 44 0.12 -4.28 12.04
C VAL A 44 1.27 -4.13 11.07
N THR A 45 0.93 -3.99 9.79
CA THR A 45 1.85 -3.90 8.65
C THR A 45 2.29 -2.46 8.40
N GLU A 46 3.26 -2.25 7.52
CA GLU A 46 3.80 -0.90 7.24
C GLU A 46 2.73 0.05 6.66
N LEU A 47 1.91 -0.44 5.72
CA LEU A 47 0.96 0.39 4.96
C LEU A 47 -0.51 -0.04 5.13
N GLU A 48 -0.80 -1.33 5.11
CA GLU A 48 -2.20 -1.82 5.12
C GLU A 48 -2.85 -1.77 6.51
N GLY A 49 -2.12 -1.29 7.51
CA GLY A 49 -2.56 -1.28 8.90
C GLY A 49 -2.65 -2.71 9.46
N PRO A 50 -3.59 -2.97 10.39
CA PRO A 50 -3.82 -4.28 10.98
C PRO A 50 -4.40 -5.27 9.95
N VAL A 51 -3.70 -6.37 9.70
CA VAL A 51 -4.16 -7.48 8.84
C VAL A 51 -4.21 -8.78 9.65
N PHE A 52 -5.09 -9.69 9.24
CA PHE A 52 -5.03 -11.06 9.71
C PHE A 52 -3.83 -11.76 9.10
N ALA A 53 -3.18 -12.59 9.89
CA ALA A 53 -2.06 -13.40 9.47
C ALA A 53 -2.18 -14.82 10.04
N ASP A 54 -1.59 -15.79 9.34
CA ASP A 54 -1.49 -17.16 9.82
C ASP A 54 -0.49 -17.29 10.99
N ALA A 55 -0.32 -18.51 11.51
CA ALA A 55 0.58 -18.78 12.63
C ALA A 55 2.06 -18.49 12.30
N LYS A 56 2.43 -18.46 11.02
CA LYS A 56 3.77 -18.11 10.53
C LYS A 56 3.93 -16.62 10.24
N GLY A 57 2.86 -15.84 10.35
CA GLY A 57 2.83 -14.41 10.10
C GLY A 57 2.60 -14.01 8.65
N LYS A 58 2.24 -14.95 7.76
CA LYS A 58 1.86 -14.60 6.38
C LYS A 58 0.50 -13.91 6.37
N THR A 59 0.38 -12.83 5.61
CA THR A 59 -0.86 -12.05 5.51
C THR A 59 -1.96 -12.87 4.85
N ILE A 60 -3.19 -12.66 5.32
CA ILE A 60 -4.38 -13.31 4.81
C ILE A 60 -5.14 -12.37 3.87
N TYR A 61 -5.56 -12.93 2.74
CA TYR A 61 -6.21 -12.24 1.64
C TYR A 61 -7.56 -12.86 1.31
N LYS A 62 -8.43 -12.03 0.73
CA LYS A 62 -9.66 -12.46 0.04
C LYS A 62 -9.55 -12.17 -1.45
N TRP A 63 -10.36 -12.88 -2.23
CA TRP A 63 -10.49 -12.67 -3.66
C TRP A 63 -11.94 -12.36 -4.03
N PRO A 64 -12.40 -11.11 -3.90
CA PRO A 64 -13.82 -10.83 -4.07
C PRO A 64 -14.26 -11.06 -5.51
N TYR A 65 -15.47 -11.57 -5.68
CA TYR A 65 -16.12 -11.66 -6.99
C TYR A 65 -16.29 -10.28 -7.61
N GLN A 66 -15.77 -10.10 -8.82
CA GLN A 66 -15.77 -8.84 -9.57
C GLN A 66 -16.23 -9.06 -11.01
N SER A 67 -16.92 -8.07 -11.55
CA SER A 67 -17.22 -7.99 -12.97
C SER A 67 -16.01 -7.43 -13.72
N LEU A 68 -15.62 -8.11 -14.79
CA LEU A 68 -14.73 -7.62 -15.82
C LEU A 68 -15.55 -7.37 -17.11
N ARG A 69 -14.89 -6.89 -18.16
CA ARG A 69 -15.54 -6.54 -19.43
C ARG A 69 -16.21 -7.74 -20.11
N GLY A 70 -15.57 -8.91 -20.05
CA GLY A 70 -16.00 -10.13 -20.72
C GLY A 70 -16.69 -11.17 -19.81
N GLY A 71 -16.86 -10.88 -18.52
CA GLY A 71 -17.47 -11.81 -17.58
C GLY A 71 -17.13 -11.50 -16.13
N TYR A 72 -17.08 -12.53 -15.30
CA TYR A 72 -16.85 -12.40 -13.86
C TYR A 72 -15.75 -13.32 -13.39
N VAL A 73 -15.10 -12.93 -12.30
CA VAL A 73 -13.97 -13.65 -11.71
C VAL A 73 -13.89 -13.39 -10.21
N GLY A 74 -13.24 -14.29 -9.48
CA GLY A 74 -13.10 -14.21 -8.03
C GLY A 74 -14.01 -15.19 -7.29
N ASP A 75 -14.11 -14.99 -5.98
CA ASP A 75 -14.87 -15.85 -5.07
C ASP A 75 -16.20 -15.21 -4.67
N GLU A 76 -17.27 -15.91 -5.02
CA GLU A 76 -18.60 -15.67 -4.45
C GLU A 76 -18.57 -15.98 -2.94
N LYS A 77 -19.45 -15.35 -2.16
CA LYS A 77 -19.56 -15.67 -0.73
C LYS A 77 -19.90 -17.17 -0.57
N GLY A 78 -19.12 -17.87 0.24
CA GLY A 78 -19.28 -19.30 0.53
C GLY A 78 -18.57 -20.24 -0.44
N ARG A 79 -17.90 -19.74 -1.49
CA ARG A 79 -17.31 -20.57 -2.55
C ARG A 79 -15.90 -20.10 -2.92
N SER A 80 -14.96 -21.05 -3.03
CA SER A 80 -13.63 -20.82 -3.58
C SER A 80 -13.58 -21.30 -5.03
N THR A 81 -13.20 -20.43 -5.96
CA THR A 81 -12.88 -20.75 -7.37
C THR A 81 -11.38 -20.96 -7.58
N CYS A 82 -10.53 -20.62 -6.60
CA CYS A 82 -9.09 -20.89 -6.63
C CYS A 82 -8.78 -22.38 -6.41
N THR A 83 -8.33 -23.07 -7.47
CA THR A 83 -8.14 -24.53 -7.47
C THR A 83 -6.68 -24.98 -7.66
N ASN A 84 -6.46 -26.29 -7.58
CA ASN A 84 -5.20 -26.97 -7.90
C ASN A 84 -5.07 -27.34 -9.39
N LYS A 85 -5.94 -26.81 -10.26
CA LYS A 85 -5.84 -27.01 -11.71
C LYS A 85 -4.99 -25.89 -12.30
N VAL A 86 -4.03 -26.24 -13.15
CA VAL A 86 -3.27 -25.25 -13.92
C VAL A 86 -4.18 -24.69 -15.01
N THR A 87 -4.35 -23.37 -15.04
CA THR A 87 -4.95 -22.66 -16.18
C THR A 87 -3.93 -22.58 -17.31
N THR A 88 -4.31 -22.98 -18.52
CA THR A 88 -3.39 -23.05 -19.67
C THR A 88 -3.67 -21.99 -20.74
N THR A 89 -4.83 -21.34 -20.67
CA THR A 89 -5.28 -20.36 -21.65
C THR A 89 -5.87 -19.12 -21.01
N SER A 90 -5.91 -18.01 -21.76
CA SER A 90 -6.73 -16.84 -21.42
C SER A 90 -8.23 -17.18 -21.46
N GLU A 91 -9.00 -16.46 -20.65
CA GLU A 91 -10.47 -16.51 -20.62
C GLU A 91 -11.11 -15.39 -21.45
N GLY A 92 -10.34 -14.40 -21.90
CA GLY A 92 -10.87 -13.27 -22.67
C GLY A 92 -11.80 -12.38 -21.84
N LEU A 93 -11.66 -12.39 -20.52
CA LEU A 93 -12.46 -11.58 -19.60
C LEU A 93 -12.15 -10.08 -19.77
N PHE A 94 -11.07 -9.75 -20.47
CA PHE A 94 -10.62 -8.38 -20.65
C PHE A 94 -10.46 -7.98 -22.11
N SER A 95 -11.51 -8.21 -22.91
CA SER A 95 -11.65 -7.73 -24.30
C SER A 95 -10.82 -6.47 -24.58
N PRO A 96 -9.98 -6.46 -25.64
CA PRO A 96 -10.23 -7.14 -26.91
C PRO A 96 -9.57 -8.51 -27.07
N TYR A 97 -8.83 -9.00 -26.07
CA TYR A 97 -8.13 -10.29 -26.21
C TYR A 97 -9.13 -11.45 -26.19
N PRO A 98 -9.10 -12.36 -27.18
CA PRO A 98 -9.98 -13.51 -27.19
C PRO A 98 -9.59 -14.53 -26.11
N PRO A 99 -10.53 -15.39 -25.68
CA PRO A 99 -10.19 -16.59 -24.92
C PRO A 99 -9.33 -17.55 -25.75
N GLY A 100 -8.65 -18.47 -25.07
CA GLY A 100 -7.94 -19.57 -25.72
C GLY A 100 -6.49 -19.27 -26.10
N LEU A 101 -5.95 -18.09 -25.77
CA LEU A 101 -4.53 -17.81 -25.98
C LEU A 101 -3.69 -18.57 -24.97
N VAL A 102 -2.72 -19.34 -25.46
CA VAL A 102 -1.81 -20.14 -24.62
C VAL A 102 -1.01 -19.22 -23.70
N LEU A 103 -1.01 -19.53 -22.39
CA LEU A 103 -0.29 -18.74 -21.39
C LEU A 103 1.22 -19.06 -21.43
N PRO A 104 2.10 -18.11 -21.06
CA PRO A 104 3.53 -18.34 -20.97
C PRO A 104 3.90 -19.41 -19.92
N HIS A 105 5.01 -20.11 -20.16
CA HIS A 105 5.67 -21.02 -19.20
C HIS A 105 4.76 -22.10 -18.60
N LEU A 106 3.93 -22.75 -19.43
CA LEU A 106 2.96 -23.76 -18.96
C LEU A 106 3.59 -24.93 -18.16
N ASP A 107 4.85 -25.25 -18.41
CA ASP A 107 5.63 -26.27 -17.73
C ASP A 107 5.96 -25.91 -16.28
N THR A 108 6.08 -24.62 -15.98
CA THR A 108 6.42 -24.10 -14.65
C THR A 108 5.31 -23.24 -14.03
N ARG A 109 4.20 -23.05 -14.75
CA ARG A 109 3.07 -22.23 -14.30
C ARG A 109 2.44 -22.82 -13.04
N PRO A 110 2.36 -22.04 -11.94
CA PRO A 110 1.72 -22.50 -10.72
C PRO A 110 0.19 -22.54 -10.90
N THR A 111 -0.45 -23.41 -10.13
CA THR A 111 -1.92 -23.38 -9.96
C THR A 111 -2.31 -22.17 -9.12
N CYS A 112 -3.59 -21.77 -9.16
CA CYS A 112 -4.09 -20.75 -8.25
C CYS A 112 -3.75 -21.05 -6.80
N ALA A 113 -4.08 -22.25 -6.32
CA ALA A 113 -3.85 -22.64 -4.93
C ALA A 113 -2.36 -22.80 -4.57
N ALA A 114 -1.47 -22.96 -5.55
CA ALA A 114 -0.03 -22.93 -5.31
C ALA A 114 0.48 -21.50 -5.07
N MET A 115 -0.02 -20.50 -5.81
CA MET A 115 0.31 -19.08 -5.58
C MET A 115 -0.41 -18.49 -4.38
N TRP A 116 -1.63 -18.96 -4.15
CA TRP A 116 -2.54 -18.51 -3.11
C TRP A 116 -2.95 -19.69 -2.25
N PRO A 117 -2.06 -20.18 -1.36
CA PRO A 117 -2.38 -21.31 -0.48
C PRO A 117 -3.64 -21.02 0.35
N PRO A 118 -4.68 -21.86 0.27
CA PRO A 118 -5.89 -21.71 1.06
C PRO A 118 -5.58 -21.75 2.57
N VAL A 119 -6.23 -20.89 3.35
CA VAL A 119 -6.16 -20.97 4.81
C VAL A 119 -7.02 -22.15 5.27
N ILE A 120 -6.41 -23.32 5.37
CA ILE A 120 -7.12 -24.57 5.71
C ILE A 120 -7.70 -24.51 7.11
N ALA A 121 -8.96 -24.94 7.24
CA ALA A 121 -9.64 -25.11 8.51
C ALA A 121 -9.57 -26.58 8.96
N PRO A 122 -9.33 -26.85 10.26
CA PRO A 122 -9.43 -28.19 10.82
C PRO A 122 -10.78 -28.87 10.51
N ALA A 123 -10.80 -30.20 10.48
CA ALA A 123 -12.01 -30.96 10.18
C ALA A 123 -13.17 -30.69 11.17
N ASP A 124 -12.84 -30.39 12.43
CA ASP A 124 -13.76 -30.07 13.52
C ASP A 124 -13.93 -28.56 13.76
N ALA A 125 -13.39 -27.71 12.88
CA ALA A 125 -13.49 -26.27 12.97
C ALA A 125 -14.94 -25.79 13.07
N LYS A 126 -15.18 -24.88 14.02
CA LYS A 126 -16.48 -24.23 14.23
C LYS A 126 -16.39 -22.73 13.90
N PRO A 127 -17.45 -22.13 13.35
CA PRO A 127 -17.52 -20.69 13.17
C PRO A 127 -17.29 -19.92 14.48
N VAL A 128 -16.62 -18.78 14.38
CA VAL A 128 -16.38 -17.86 15.51
C VAL A 128 -16.49 -16.43 15.02
N ASP A 129 -17.44 -15.67 15.58
CA ASP A 129 -17.78 -14.32 15.11
C ASP A 129 -18.02 -14.31 13.57
N LYS A 130 -17.28 -13.49 12.81
CA LYS A 130 -17.38 -13.43 11.33
C LYS A 130 -16.60 -14.53 10.60
N TRP A 131 -15.85 -15.37 11.32
CA TRP A 131 -15.12 -16.48 10.75
C TRP A 131 -16.05 -17.67 10.53
N THR A 132 -16.11 -18.15 9.30
CA THR A 132 -16.92 -19.31 8.90
C THR A 132 -16.04 -20.33 8.20
N VAL A 133 -16.59 -21.52 7.94
CA VAL A 133 -15.89 -22.60 7.24
C VAL A 133 -16.63 -22.91 5.96
N ILE A 134 -15.91 -22.96 4.85
CA ILE A 134 -16.42 -23.41 3.55
C ILE A 134 -15.80 -24.75 3.17
N THR A 135 -16.48 -25.51 2.33
CA THR A 135 -15.95 -26.72 1.73
C THR A 135 -15.51 -26.42 0.30
N ARG A 136 -14.24 -26.70 0.00
CA ARG A 136 -13.65 -26.51 -1.32
C ARG A 136 -14.12 -27.60 -2.29
N PRO A 137 -13.98 -27.40 -3.62
CA PRO A 137 -14.28 -28.44 -4.62
C PRO A 137 -13.46 -29.74 -4.45
N ASP A 138 -12.25 -29.64 -3.87
CA ASP A 138 -11.38 -30.78 -3.56
C ASP A 138 -11.75 -31.49 -2.23
N GLY A 139 -12.81 -31.03 -1.55
CA GLY A 139 -13.29 -31.57 -0.28
C GLY A 139 -12.60 -31.01 0.97
N ALA A 140 -11.51 -30.24 0.82
CA ALA A 140 -10.83 -29.64 1.97
C ALA A 140 -11.68 -28.51 2.59
N LYS A 141 -11.60 -28.38 3.91
CA LYS A 141 -12.22 -27.26 4.64
C LYS A 141 -11.30 -26.05 4.63
N GLN A 142 -11.87 -24.87 4.39
CA GLN A 142 -11.14 -23.61 4.32
C GLN A 142 -11.83 -22.56 5.19
N TRP A 143 -11.05 -21.74 5.88
CA TRP A 143 -11.56 -20.58 6.60
C TRP A 143 -12.07 -19.52 5.62
N ALA A 144 -13.19 -18.93 5.98
CA ALA A 144 -13.76 -17.76 5.33
C ALA A 144 -13.98 -16.66 6.37
N TYR A 145 -13.94 -15.40 5.95
CA TYR A 145 -14.26 -14.25 6.80
C TYR A 145 -15.31 -13.38 6.11
N ASP A 146 -16.42 -13.11 6.80
CA ASP A 146 -17.62 -12.49 6.19
C ASP A 146 -18.08 -13.21 4.90
N GLY A 147 -17.93 -14.54 4.91
CA GLY A 147 -18.28 -15.42 3.79
C GLY A 147 -17.25 -15.46 2.65
N GLN A 148 -16.18 -14.66 2.68
CA GLN A 148 -15.15 -14.67 1.65
C GLN A 148 -14.07 -15.71 1.95
N ALA A 149 -13.75 -16.58 0.98
CA ALA A 149 -12.69 -17.57 1.10
C ALA A 149 -11.32 -16.91 1.33
N LEU A 150 -10.51 -17.48 2.22
CA LEU A 150 -9.25 -16.88 2.65
C LEU A 150 -8.01 -17.62 2.17
N TYR A 151 -6.99 -16.87 1.78
CA TYR A 151 -5.72 -17.37 1.27
C TYR A 151 -4.54 -16.67 1.94
N THR A 152 -3.40 -17.33 1.99
CA THR A 152 -2.10 -16.65 2.16
C THR A 152 -1.48 -16.41 0.79
N SER A 153 -0.42 -15.60 0.72
CA SER A 153 0.38 -15.46 -0.51
C SER A 153 1.73 -16.14 -0.39
N VAL A 154 2.22 -16.77 -1.46
CA VAL A 154 3.62 -17.21 -1.53
C VAL A 154 4.60 -16.05 -1.63
N LEU A 155 4.13 -14.86 -2.03
CA LEU A 155 4.96 -13.67 -2.11
C LEU A 155 5.31 -13.11 -0.74
N ASP A 156 4.50 -13.35 0.29
CA ASP A 156 4.83 -12.95 1.66
C ASP A 156 5.90 -13.88 2.25
N ARG A 157 7.09 -13.35 2.50
CA ARG A 157 8.27 -14.13 2.90
C ARG A 157 8.56 -14.05 4.39
N GLN A 158 8.14 -12.96 5.03
CA GLN A 158 8.34 -12.72 6.46
C GLN A 158 7.08 -12.13 7.11
N PRO A 159 6.95 -12.24 8.44
CA PRO A 159 5.80 -11.68 9.15
C PRO A 159 5.57 -10.19 8.86
N GLY A 160 4.33 -9.84 8.47
CA GLY A 160 3.92 -8.47 8.15
C GLY A 160 4.25 -8.00 6.74
N ASP A 161 4.79 -8.87 5.88
CA ASP A 161 4.76 -8.65 4.44
C ASP A 161 3.33 -8.60 3.93
N VAL A 162 3.07 -7.72 2.97
CA VAL A 162 1.78 -7.65 2.27
C VAL A 162 2.06 -7.55 0.77
N LEU A 163 2.72 -8.56 0.19
CA LEU A 163 3.24 -8.50 -1.17
C LEU A 163 2.26 -9.07 -2.20
N GLY A 164 1.34 -9.95 -1.79
CA GLY A 164 0.35 -10.54 -2.70
C GLY A 164 -0.66 -9.55 -3.31
N GLY A 165 -0.94 -8.45 -2.62
CA GLY A 165 -1.93 -7.45 -3.02
C GLY A 165 -2.02 -6.29 -2.04
N THR A 166 -2.83 -5.29 -2.35
CA THR A 166 -2.91 -4.02 -1.60
C THR A 166 -4.31 -3.42 -1.63
N ASN A 167 -4.69 -2.66 -0.59
CA ASN A 167 -5.90 -1.83 -0.61
C ASN A 167 -5.63 -0.39 -1.12
N ARG A 168 -4.39 -0.07 -1.50
CA ARG A 168 -4.06 1.22 -2.10
C ARG A 168 -4.60 1.28 -3.51
N GLU A 169 -5.56 2.17 -3.75
CA GLU A 169 -6.31 2.22 -5.01
C GLU A 169 -5.43 2.31 -6.25
N GLN A 170 -4.38 3.13 -6.22
CA GLN A 170 -3.49 3.33 -7.36
C GLN A 170 -2.79 2.05 -7.86
N LEU A 171 -2.48 1.12 -6.95
CA LEU A 171 -1.77 -0.13 -7.25
C LEU A 171 -2.67 -1.36 -7.07
N LYS A 172 -3.97 -1.13 -6.87
CA LYS A 172 -4.94 -2.17 -6.63
C LYS A 172 -5.23 -2.87 -7.95
N GLN A 173 -4.80 -4.12 -8.06
CA GLN A 173 -5.04 -4.92 -9.25
C GLN A 173 -6.56 -5.13 -9.46
N MET A 174 -7.02 -4.92 -10.70
CA MET A 174 -8.35 -5.33 -11.13
C MET A 174 -8.48 -6.85 -11.02
N ALA A 175 -9.59 -7.34 -10.47
CA ALA A 175 -9.76 -8.75 -10.11
C ALA A 175 -8.65 -9.32 -9.21
N GLY A 176 -7.96 -8.44 -8.47
CA GLY A 176 -6.87 -8.79 -7.57
C GLY A 176 -7.35 -9.36 -6.24
N ARG A 177 -6.39 -9.81 -5.45
CA ARG A 177 -6.60 -10.27 -4.06
C ARG A 177 -6.19 -9.18 -3.09
N TYR A 178 -6.96 -9.03 -2.02
CA TYR A 178 -6.82 -7.90 -1.11
C TYR A 178 -6.63 -8.37 0.33
N PRO A 179 -5.70 -7.75 1.08
CA PRO A 179 -5.44 -8.15 2.46
C PRO A 179 -6.68 -7.87 3.32
N VAL A 180 -6.97 -8.80 4.23
CA VAL A 180 -8.11 -8.74 5.14
C VAL A 180 -7.62 -8.52 6.55
N GLY A 181 -8.32 -7.70 7.31
CA GLY A 181 -7.99 -7.41 8.69
C GLY A 181 -9.23 -7.16 9.56
N PRO A 182 -9.02 -7.00 10.87
CA PRO A 182 -10.08 -6.57 11.78
C PRO A 182 -10.55 -5.16 11.42
N SER A 183 -11.75 -4.81 11.89
CA SER A 183 -12.26 -3.44 11.72
C SER A 183 -11.38 -2.43 12.47
N PRO A 184 -11.06 -1.27 11.86
CA PRO A 184 -10.35 -0.19 12.56
C PRO A 184 -11.12 0.26 13.81
N LYS A 185 -10.41 0.66 14.86
CA LYS A 185 -11.02 1.19 16.09
C LYS A 185 -11.34 2.68 15.93
N ILE A 186 -12.39 2.96 15.17
CA ILE A 186 -12.86 4.31 14.85
C ILE A 186 -14.35 4.45 15.22
N PRO A 187 -14.83 5.65 15.60
CA PRO A 187 -16.25 5.91 15.81
C PRO A 187 -17.08 5.68 14.53
N PRO A 188 -18.38 5.38 14.67
CA PRO A 188 -19.29 5.42 13.54
C PRO A 188 -19.26 6.77 12.83
N GLY A 189 -19.35 6.74 11.50
CA GLY A 189 -19.26 7.95 10.67
C GLY A 189 -17.85 8.32 10.23
N PHE A 190 -16.87 7.42 10.44
CA PHE A 190 -15.54 7.51 9.85
C PHE A 190 -15.20 6.23 9.09
N SER A 191 -14.27 6.35 8.16
CA SER A 191 -13.62 5.23 7.47
C SER A 191 -12.11 5.47 7.40
N VAL A 192 -11.35 4.42 7.05
CA VAL A 192 -9.91 4.51 6.84
C VAL A 192 -9.58 4.04 5.42
N VAL A 193 -8.80 4.83 4.70
CA VAL A 193 -8.37 4.55 3.33
C VAL A 193 -6.85 4.39 3.29
N THR A 194 -6.36 3.37 2.59
CA THR A 194 -4.93 3.16 2.39
C THR A 194 -4.44 4.07 1.25
N THR A 195 -3.54 5.00 1.55
CA THR A 195 -2.86 5.88 0.59
C THR A 195 -1.35 5.70 0.66
N PHE A 196 -0.57 6.25 -0.27
CA PHE A 196 0.89 6.17 -0.21
C PHE A 196 1.48 6.61 1.14
N ASN A 197 0.92 7.66 1.73
CA ASN A 197 1.39 8.27 2.98
C ASN A 197 0.93 7.52 4.24
N GLY A 198 -0.01 6.59 4.10
CA GLY A 198 -0.48 5.73 5.17
C GLY A 198 -2.00 5.55 5.20
N ARG A 199 -2.51 5.26 6.38
CA ARG A 199 -3.91 4.95 6.67
C ARG A 199 -4.66 6.26 6.97
N LEU A 200 -5.21 6.86 5.92
CA LEU A 200 -5.89 8.15 5.95
C LEU A 200 -7.27 8.03 6.60
N LEU A 201 -7.57 8.91 7.55
CA LEU A 201 -8.88 9.01 8.17
C LEU A 201 -9.81 9.89 7.33
N VAL A 202 -10.99 9.37 6.99
CA VAL A 202 -12.03 10.09 6.25
C VAL A 202 -13.37 10.01 6.99
N ASN A 203 -14.27 10.95 6.73
CA ASN A 203 -15.62 10.91 7.28
C ASN A 203 -16.52 9.90 6.53
N ALA A 204 -17.79 9.83 6.92
CA ALA A 204 -18.79 8.91 6.36
C ALA A 204 -19.01 9.09 4.86
N ASP A 205 -18.81 10.32 4.37
CA ASP A 205 -19.02 10.70 2.97
C ASP A 205 -17.73 10.54 2.14
N GLY A 206 -16.61 10.13 2.76
CA GLY A 206 -15.32 9.92 2.10
C GLY A 206 -14.43 11.17 2.03
N TYR A 207 -14.84 12.29 2.61
CA TYR A 207 -13.99 13.48 2.70
C TYR A 207 -12.88 13.28 3.73
N SER A 208 -11.68 13.72 3.37
CA SER A 208 -10.53 13.70 4.26
C SER A 208 -10.76 14.51 5.51
N VAL A 209 -10.19 14.01 6.61
CA VAL A 209 -10.20 14.70 7.90
C VAL A 209 -8.84 15.34 8.14
N TYR A 210 -8.87 16.57 8.64
CA TYR A 210 -7.70 17.41 8.90
C TYR A 210 -7.64 17.85 10.35
N ALA A 211 -6.43 18.20 10.78
CA ALA A 211 -6.13 18.84 12.05
C ALA A 211 -5.32 20.11 11.79
N SER A 212 -5.36 21.06 12.74
CA SER A 212 -4.58 22.29 12.69
C SER A 212 -3.47 22.29 13.74
N ASP A 213 -2.28 22.72 13.35
CA ASP A 213 -1.15 22.95 14.26
C ASP A 213 -1.39 24.12 15.23
N GLN A 214 -2.36 24.98 14.91
CA GLN A 214 -2.75 26.10 15.76
C GLN A 214 -3.71 25.67 16.88
N ASP A 215 -4.23 24.45 16.87
CA ASP A 215 -5.12 23.96 17.92
C ASP A 215 -4.33 23.48 19.14
N GLY A 216 -4.96 23.61 20.32
CA GLY A 216 -4.44 23.03 21.55
C GLY A 216 -4.92 21.58 21.75
N PRO A 217 -4.32 20.83 22.68
CA PRO A 217 -4.80 19.50 23.04
C PRO A 217 -6.26 19.55 23.49
N ASP A 218 -7.13 18.84 22.77
CA ASP A 218 -8.58 18.82 22.98
C ASP A 218 -9.22 20.22 22.98
N LYS A 219 -8.64 21.18 22.24
CA LYS A 219 -9.10 22.56 22.17
C LYS A 219 -8.93 23.14 20.78
N SER A 220 -10.05 23.39 20.12
CA SER A 220 -10.08 24.08 18.82
C SER A 220 -9.94 25.60 18.99
N ASN A 221 -8.98 26.21 18.29
CA ASN A 221 -8.79 27.64 18.11
C ASN A 221 -9.41 28.16 16.79
N CYS A 222 -9.74 27.27 15.85
CA CYS A 222 -10.50 27.63 14.65
C CYS A 222 -11.94 28.07 15.01
N ARG A 223 -12.24 29.38 14.88
CA ARG A 223 -13.56 30.00 15.10
C ARG A 223 -13.85 31.05 14.03
N GLY A 224 -15.14 31.41 13.88
CA GLY A 224 -15.55 32.48 12.96
C GLY A 224 -15.13 32.19 11.52
N ALA A 225 -14.45 33.14 10.87
CA ALA A 225 -14.01 33.01 9.47
C ALA A 225 -13.16 31.76 9.17
N CYS A 226 -12.46 31.20 10.17
CA CYS A 226 -11.76 29.93 9.99
C CYS A 226 -12.73 28.79 9.62
N GLU A 227 -13.91 28.77 10.23
CA GLU A 227 -14.95 27.75 9.99
C GLU A 227 -15.61 27.87 8.62
N ASP A 228 -15.45 29.01 7.93
CA ASP A 228 -15.90 29.16 6.53
C ASP A 228 -15.05 28.33 5.57
N THR A 229 -13.83 27.96 5.98
CA THR A 229 -12.92 27.12 5.21
C THR A 229 -12.78 25.71 5.81
N TRP A 230 -12.75 25.61 7.14
CA TRP A 230 -12.49 24.38 7.89
C TRP A 230 -13.70 24.02 8.74
N LYS A 231 -14.57 23.16 8.22
CA LYS A 231 -15.79 22.79 8.94
C LYS A 231 -15.46 21.78 10.04
N PRO A 232 -15.85 22.03 11.31
CA PRO A 232 -15.62 21.08 12.38
C PRO A 232 -16.37 19.76 12.13
N VAL A 233 -15.70 18.62 12.34
CA VAL A 233 -16.35 17.31 12.32
C VAL A 233 -17.12 17.14 13.63
N LEU A 234 -18.43 17.35 13.57
CA LEU A 234 -19.29 17.32 14.75
C LEU A 234 -19.41 15.92 15.33
N ALA A 235 -19.38 15.83 16.66
CA ALA A 235 -19.65 14.61 17.39
C ALA A 235 -21.15 14.55 17.75
N PRO A 236 -21.85 13.44 17.44
CA PRO A 236 -23.27 13.32 17.77
C PRO A 236 -23.50 13.37 19.29
N ALA A 237 -24.72 13.71 19.72
CA ALA A 237 -25.04 13.89 21.15
C ALA A 237 -24.74 12.64 22.01
N LEU A 238 -24.88 11.44 21.44
CA LEU A 238 -24.60 10.17 22.12
C LEU A 238 -23.14 9.70 21.98
N ALA A 239 -22.28 10.47 21.31
CA ALA A 239 -20.87 10.15 21.14
C ALA A 239 -20.16 10.02 22.49
N ARG A 240 -19.29 9.01 22.58
CA ARG A 240 -18.43 8.71 23.73
C ARG A 240 -16.98 8.71 23.29
N ALA A 241 -16.12 9.21 24.17
CA ALA A 241 -14.68 9.04 24.02
C ALA A 241 -14.30 7.56 24.19
N ASP A 242 -13.35 7.09 23.40
CA ASP A 242 -12.80 5.73 23.49
C ASP A 242 -11.40 5.67 22.86
N GLY A 243 -10.44 5.11 23.59
CA GLY A 243 -9.06 4.99 23.14
C GLY A 243 -8.45 6.34 22.78
N GLU A 244 -8.10 6.53 21.52
CA GLU A 244 -7.48 7.75 20.99
C GLU A 244 -8.48 8.85 20.62
N TRP A 245 -9.78 8.59 20.78
CA TRP A 245 -10.86 9.50 20.43
C TRP A 245 -11.40 10.23 21.64
N SER A 246 -11.49 11.55 21.52
CA SER A 246 -12.01 12.47 22.53
C SER A 246 -13.06 13.39 21.91
N ILE A 247 -13.75 14.15 22.75
CA ILE A 247 -14.82 15.05 22.33
C ILE A 247 -14.59 16.42 22.94
N VAL A 248 -14.53 17.43 22.07
CA VAL A 248 -14.31 18.82 22.43
C VAL A 248 -15.66 19.55 22.41
N GLU A 249 -15.97 20.27 23.49
CA GLU A 249 -17.12 21.17 23.51
C GLU A 249 -16.73 22.50 22.89
N ARG A 250 -17.40 22.88 21.80
CA ARG A 250 -17.12 24.13 21.07
C ARG A 250 -17.96 25.29 21.61
N ALA A 251 -19.21 24.99 21.97
CA ALA A 251 -20.22 25.86 22.56
C ALA A 251 -21.28 24.97 23.23
N ALA A 252 -22.22 25.56 23.98
CA ALA A 252 -23.28 24.82 24.64
C ALA A 252 -24.04 23.91 23.66
N GLY A 253 -23.92 22.59 23.83
CA GLY A 253 -24.56 21.59 22.98
C GLY A 253 -23.87 21.30 21.65
N VAL A 254 -22.80 22.02 21.29
CA VAL A 254 -22.04 21.81 20.06
C VAL A 254 -20.74 21.06 20.38
N ARG A 255 -20.69 19.80 19.98
CA ARG A 255 -19.57 18.89 20.25
C ARG A 255 -18.83 18.55 18.96
N GLN A 256 -17.52 18.40 19.04
CA GLN A 256 -16.64 18.07 17.92
C GLN A 256 -15.78 16.86 18.27
N TRP A 257 -15.53 16.01 17.28
CA TRP A 257 -14.56 14.93 17.43
C TRP A 257 -13.13 15.46 17.49
N ALA A 258 -12.34 14.87 18.38
CA ALA A 258 -10.90 15.00 18.38
C ALA A 258 -10.27 13.60 18.33
N PHE A 259 -9.15 13.48 17.63
CA PHE A 259 -8.36 12.25 17.54
C PHE A 259 -6.93 12.55 17.96
N ARG A 260 -6.38 11.76 18.89
CA ARG A 260 -5.06 12.01 19.50
C ARG A 260 -4.91 13.45 19.99
N LYS A 261 -5.97 13.96 20.60
CA LYS A 261 -6.10 15.33 21.13
C LYS A 261 -6.12 16.44 20.08
N GLN A 262 -6.21 16.12 18.79
CA GLN A 262 -6.35 17.10 17.72
C GLN A 262 -7.82 17.22 17.30
N PRO A 263 -8.45 18.40 17.43
CA PRO A 263 -9.79 18.64 16.89
C PRO A 263 -9.83 18.42 15.37
N LEU A 264 -10.91 17.82 14.90
CA LEU A 264 -11.02 17.33 13.52
C LEU A 264 -11.89 18.24 12.64
N TYR A 265 -11.49 18.43 11.40
CA TYR A 265 -12.19 19.28 10.42
C TYR A 265 -12.24 18.61 9.04
N THR A 266 -13.23 19.00 8.24
CA THR A 266 -13.21 18.82 6.78
C THR A 266 -12.86 20.14 6.10
N TYR A 267 -12.28 20.07 4.91
CA TYR A 267 -11.90 21.24 4.13
C TYR A 267 -12.95 21.55 3.08
N ASN A 268 -13.57 22.73 3.11
CA ASN A 268 -14.69 23.07 2.21
C ASN A 268 -14.30 23.18 0.74
N ARG A 269 -13.00 23.24 0.43
CA ARG A 269 -12.51 23.29 -0.95
C ARG A 269 -12.07 21.92 -1.47
N ASP A 270 -12.22 20.85 -0.68
CA ASP A 270 -12.05 19.50 -1.19
C ASP A 270 -13.17 19.18 -2.18
N ILE A 271 -12.79 19.04 -3.45
CA ILE A 271 -13.70 18.66 -4.54
C ILE A 271 -13.75 17.14 -4.76
N ASN A 272 -12.68 16.43 -4.38
CA ASN A 272 -12.55 14.98 -4.53
C ASN A 272 -12.57 14.29 -3.17
N LEU A 273 -13.05 13.05 -3.15
CA LEU A 273 -12.91 12.17 -1.98
C LEU A 273 -11.45 11.87 -1.71
N TYR A 274 -11.13 11.62 -0.43
CA TYR A 274 -9.77 11.28 0.02
C TYR A 274 -8.70 12.34 -0.35
N SER A 275 -9.13 13.58 -0.58
CA SER A 275 -8.27 14.70 -0.95
C SER A 275 -7.15 14.94 0.06
N GLN A 276 -5.99 15.37 -0.43
CA GLN A 276 -4.87 15.79 0.40
C GLN A 276 -4.59 17.29 0.25
N GLN A 277 -5.41 18.02 -0.52
CA GLN A 277 -5.21 19.44 -0.83
C GLN A 277 -5.30 20.34 0.40
N GLY A 278 -6.09 19.98 1.41
CA GLY A 278 -6.10 20.74 2.66
C GLY A 278 -4.73 20.79 3.35
N SER A 279 -3.86 19.79 3.14
CA SER A 279 -2.49 19.80 3.68
C SER A 279 -1.57 20.79 2.98
N ASP A 280 -1.97 21.34 1.83
CA ASP A 280 -1.21 22.40 1.15
C ASP A 280 -1.42 23.77 1.82
N VAL A 281 -2.42 23.89 2.71
CA VAL A 281 -2.66 25.08 3.50
C VAL A 281 -1.72 25.08 4.72
N PRO A 282 -0.89 26.12 4.92
CA PRO A 282 0.06 26.16 6.04
C PRO A 282 -0.60 25.92 7.40
N GLY A 283 -0.02 25.01 8.19
CA GLY A 283 -0.50 24.66 9.53
C GLY A 283 -1.70 23.71 9.56
N TRP A 284 -2.06 23.11 8.43
CA TRP A 284 -3.09 22.08 8.33
C TRP A 284 -2.50 20.78 7.81
N SER A 285 -3.04 19.66 8.27
CA SER A 285 -2.56 18.34 7.87
C SER A 285 -3.67 17.31 7.88
N ASN A 286 -3.69 16.43 6.87
CA ASN A 286 -4.50 15.23 6.86
C ASN A 286 -4.18 14.38 8.11
N VAL A 287 -5.22 13.79 8.68
CA VAL A 287 -5.14 12.93 9.86
C VAL A 287 -5.02 11.48 9.41
N TYR A 288 -4.03 10.78 9.96
CA TYR A 288 -3.78 9.37 9.67
C TYR A 288 -3.87 8.55 10.96
N THR A 289 -4.53 7.40 10.90
CA THR A 289 -4.50 6.40 11.99
C THR A 289 -3.10 5.77 12.10
N GLN A 290 -2.39 5.67 10.98
CA GLN A 290 -1.01 5.23 10.87
C GLN A 290 -0.32 5.89 9.68
N ARG A 291 0.89 6.42 9.88
CA ARG A 291 1.74 6.94 8.79
C ARG A 291 2.77 5.90 8.38
N VAL A 292 3.08 5.86 7.09
CA VAL A 292 4.21 5.07 6.55
C VAL A 292 5.52 5.76 6.89
N ALA A 293 6.60 4.99 7.03
CA ALA A 293 7.94 5.55 7.17
C ALA A 293 8.34 6.44 5.98
N ALA A 294 9.30 7.33 6.21
CA ALA A 294 9.84 8.18 5.15
C ALA A 294 10.43 7.37 3.99
N LEU A 295 10.46 7.99 2.81
CA LEU A 295 11.09 7.39 1.64
C LEU A 295 12.56 7.07 1.90
N PRO A 296 13.06 5.91 1.46
CA PRO A 296 14.48 5.64 1.55
C PRO A 296 15.24 6.60 0.63
N LYS A 297 16.40 7.09 1.09
CA LYS A 297 17.35 7.72 0.17
C LYS A 297 17.77 6.67 -0.86
N PRO A 298 17.81 6.97 -2.17
CA PRO A 298 17.96 8.31 -2.76
C PRO A 298 16.66 8.97 -3.25
N PHE A 299 15.49 8.43 -2.93
CA PHE A 299 14.23 8.95 -3.47
C PHE A 299 13.83 10.28 -2.84
N GLN A 300 13.12 11.08 -3.63
CA GLN A 300 12.54 12.36 -3.23
C GLN A 300 11.12 12.50 -3.78
N LEU A 301 10.39 13.48 -3.23
CA LEU A 301 9.13 13.92 -3.79
C LEU A 301 9.40 14.99 -4.85
N ILE A 302 8.64 14.97 -5.93
CA ILE A 302 8.71 16.00 -6.97
C ILE A 302 7.32 16.41 -7.41
N ASP A 303 7.12 17.71 -7.60
CA ASP A 303 5.93 18.24 -8.25
C ASP A 303 5.98 17.97 -9.75
N THR A 304 4.85 17.55 -10.31
CA THR A 304 4.69 17.28 -11.74
C THR A 304 3.44 17.99 -12.23
N GLN A 305 3.24 17.99 -13.56
CA GLN A 305 2.00 18.53 -14.15
C GLN A 305 0.72 17.79 -13.72
N LYS A 306 0.83 16.56 -13.20
CA LYS A 306 -0.31 15.71 -12.80
C LYS A 306 -0.42 15.48 -11.29
N GLY A 307 0.51 16.00 -10.49
CA GLY A 307 0.55 15.78 -9.04
C GLY A 307 1.95 15.50 -8.50
N VAL A 308 2.03 15.09 -7.23
CA VAL A 308 3.30 14.81 -6.56
C VAL A 308 3.70 13.35 -6.75
N ALA A 309 4.87 13.11 -7.35
CA ALA A 309 5.41 11.79 -7.63
C ALA A 309 6.63 11.47 -6.75
N VAL A 310 6.93 10.18 -6.63
CA VAL A 310 8.27 9.73 -6.23
C VAL A 310 9.22 9.90 -7.41
N ALA A 311 10.38 10.49 -7.17
CA ALA A 311 11.47 10.61 -8.12
C ALA A 311 12.78 10.05 -7.55
N ASP A 312 13.67 9.65 -8.45
CA ASP A 312 15.06 9.32 -8.09
C ASP A 312 15.85 10.58 -7.72
N ALA A 313 17.11 10.41 -7.30
CA ALA A 313 17.99 11.54 -6.95
C ALA A 313 18.28 12.51 -8.10
N LYS A 314 17.98 12.14 -9.35
CA LYS A 314 18.14 13.01 -10.53
C LYS A 314 16.84 13.72 -10.90
N GLY A 315 15.75 13.49 -10.15
CA GLY A 315 14.45 14.07 -10.41
C GLY A 315 13.64 13.33 -11.48
N LYS A 316 14.09 12.17 -11.96
CA LYS A 316 13.28 11.33 -12.86
C LYS A 316 12.17 10.65 -12.07
N ALA A 317 10.94 10.72 -12.56
CA ALA A 317 9.82 10.01 -11.98
C ALA A 317 10.09 8.50 -11.94
N VAL A 318 9.61 7.87 -10.87
CA VAL A 318 9.75 6.44 -10.62
C VAL A 318 8.44 5.76 -10.93
N TYR A 319 8.51 4.63 -11.63
CA TYR A 319 7.36 3.90 -12.14
C TYR A 319 7.31 2.49 -11.57
N ALA A 320 6.10 2.04 -11.28
CA ALA A 320 5.77 0.65 -11.02
C ALA A 320 5.19 0.02 -12.28
N TYR A 321 5.54 -1.24 -12.52
CA TYR A 321 4.85 -2.08 -13.49
C TYR A 321 3.75 -2.85 -12.77
N LEU A 322 2.53 -2.80 -13.28
CA LEU A 322 1.37 -3.55 -12.80
C LEU A 322 0.99 -4.58 -13.86
N CYS A 323 0.63 -5.79 -13.42
CA CYS A 323 0.26 -6.86 -14.33
C CYS A 323 -0.59 -7.93 -13.66
N SER A 324 -1.66 -8.36 -14.34
CA SER A 324 -2.41 -9.57 -13.99
C SER A 324 -2.81 -10.28 -15.28
N ASP A 325 -2.53 -11.58 -15.35
CA ASP A 325 -2.86 -12.36 -16.53
C ASP A 325 -4.38 -12.43 -16.74
N ASP A 326 -4.80 -12.76 -17.96
CA ASP A 326 -6.21 -12.90 -18.31
C ASP A 326 -6.72 -14.34 -18.20
N SER A 327 -6.08 -15.16 -17.37
CA SER A 327 -6.58 -16.49 -17.03
C SER A 327 -7.70 -16.41 -16.00
N LEU A 328 -8.47 -17.48 -15.81
CA LEU A 328 -9.50 -17.51 -14.76
C LEU A 328 -8.94 -17.21 -13.37
N ASP A 329 -7.67 -17.54 -13.11
CA ASP A 329 -7.02 -17.39 -11.81
C ASP A 329 -6.55 -15.95 -11.51
N GLN A 330 -6.43 -15.12 -12.56
CA GLN A 330 -5.91 -13.74 -12.54
C GLN A 330 -4.62 -13.67 -11.73
N LEU A 331 -3.60 -14.44 -12.13
CA LEU A 331 -2.32 -14.44 -11.43
C LEU A 331 -1.54 -13.17 -11.77
N SER A 332 -0.96 -12.55 -10.76
CA SER A 332 -0.11 -11.37 -10.93
C SER A 332 1.12 -11.71 -11.77
N CYS A 333 1.52 -10.78 -12.64
CA CYS A 333 2.67 -10.93 -13.55
C CYS A 333 3.69 -9.79 -13.43
N ASP A 334 3.67 -9.08 -12.31
CA ASP A 334 4.43 -7.88 -12.01
C ASP A 334 5.54 -8.08 -10.98
N TYR A 335 5.90 -9.32 -10.64
CA TYR A 335 6.97 -9.63 -9.69
C TYR A 335 8.10 -10.44 -10.34
N PRO A 336 9.34 -10.41 -9.81
CA PRO A 336 10.49 -11.09 -10.42
C PRO A 336 10.39 -12.62 -10.60
N GLY A 337 9.38 -13.27 -10.01
CA GLY A 337 9.16 -14.71 -10.18
C GLY A 337 8.04 -15.05 -11.17
N SER A 338 7.44 -14.05 -11.82
CA SER A 338 6.39 -14.24 -12.82
C SER A 338 6.92 -14.10 -14.26
N PRO A 339 6.15 -14.55 -15.26
CA PRO A 339 6.48 -14.38 -16.67
C PRO A 339 6.81 -12.92 -17.04
N SER A 340 7.99 -12.70 -17.63
CA SER A 340 8.45 -11.36 -18.04
C SER A 340 7.90 -10.93 -19.41
N GLU A 341 7.33 -11.86 -20.16
CA GLU A 341 6.85 -11.70 -21.53
C GLU A 341 5.76 -10.62 -21.62
N TYR A 342 4.88 -10.54 -20.62
CA TYR A 342 3.85 -9.49 -20.55
C TYR A 342 4.49 -8.10 -20.51
N ARG A 343 5.48 -7.90 -19.62
CA ARG A 343 6.21 -6.64 -19.51
C ARG A 343 6.89 -6.32 -20.83
N ILE A 344 7.68 -7.27 -21.36
CA ILE A 344 8.47 -7.10 -22.59
C ILE A 344 7.57 -6.79 -23.81
N ALA A 345 6.37 -7.38 -23.88
CA ALA A 345 5.37 -7.05 -24.88
C ALA A 345 4.94 -5.58 -24.78
N ILE A 346 4.61 -5.10 -23.57
CA ILE A 346 4.16 -3.72 -23.33
C ILE A 346 5.27 -2.68 -23.56
N CYS A 347 6.44 -2.84 -22.93
CA CYS A 347 7.52 -1.84 -23.00
C CYS A 347 8.35 -1.90 -24.29
N GLY A 348 8.41 -3.07 -24.94
CA GLY A 348 9.37 -3.33 -26.01
C GLY A 348 8.76 -3.92 -27.28
N GLY A 349 7.46 -4.23 -27.31
CA GLY A 349 6.85 -4.96 -28.42
C GLY A 349 7.50 -6.34 -28.65
N GLY A 350 7.89 -7.03 -27.58
CA GLY A 350 8.61 -8.31 -27.66
C GLY A 350 10.14 -8.16 -27.73
N ASN A 351 10.68 -6.96 -27.95
CA ASN A 351 12.12 -6.72 -27.98
C ASN A 351 12.62 -6.23 -26.61
N VAL A 352 13.41 -7.06 -25.94
CA VAL A 352 13.94 -6.76 -24.60
C VAL A 352 14.90 -5.56 -24.58
N ASP A 353 15.74 -5.38 -25.61
CA ASP A 353 16.69 -4.26 -25.65
C ASP A 353 15.96 -2.93 -25.83
N ARG A 354 14.89 -2.92 -26.63
CA ARG A 354 13.98 -1.78 -26.74
C ARG A 354 13.30 -1.49 -25.40
N CYS A 355 12.80 -2.53 -24.73
CA CYS A 355 12.18 -2.38 -23.43
C CYS A 355 13.14 -1.75 -22.42
N LEU A 356 14.34 -2.31 -22.23
CA LEU A 356 15.31 -1.83 -21.26
C LEU A 356 15.85 -0.45 -21.58
N LYS A 357 15.97 -0.11 -22.88
CA LYS A 357 16.33 1.24 -23.30
C LYS A 357 15.25 2.25 -22.94
N LYS A 358 13.97 1.89 -23.07
CA LYS A 358 12.83 2.79 -22.86
C LYS A 358 12.41 2.88 -21.39
N TRP A 359 12.52 1.76 -20.68
CA TRP A 359 12.13 1.54 -19.29
C TRP A 359 13.30 0.95 -18.49
N PRO A 360 14.38 1.71 -18.29
CA PRO A 360 15.51 1.26 -17.48
C PRO A 360 15.10 1.08 -16.02
N TYR A 361 15.65 0.07 -15.36
CA TYR A 361 15.46 -0.13 -13.92
C TYR A 361 16.05 1.01 -13.10
N VAL A 362 15.46 1.27 -11.93
CA VAL A 362 16.07 2.13 -10.92
C VAL A 362 17.17 1.34 -10.21
N LEU A 363 18.43 1.63 -10.54
CA LEU A 363 19.59 0.98 -9.94
C LEU A 363 19.77 1.36 -8.47
N ALA A 364 20.31 0.43 -7.68
CA ALA A 364 20.63 0.63 -6.27
C ALA A 364 22.14 0.53 -6.03
N ASP A 365 22.71 1.55 -5.38
CA ASP A 365 24.12 1.57 -4.98
C ASP A 365 24.48 0.39 -4.08
N ALA A 366 25.72 -0.10 -4.11
CA ALA A 366 26.18 -1.31 -3.41
C ALA A 366 25.72 -1.43 -1.94
N ASN A 367 25.66 -0.31 -1.20
CA ASN A 367 25.27 -0.28 0.21
C ASN A 367 23.82 0.20 0.46
N ALA A 368 23.05 0.44 -0.61
CA ALA A 368 21.65 0.83 -0.53
C ALA A 368 20.83 -0.24 0.20
N ARG A 369 19.98 0.23 1.10
CA ARG A 369 19.08 -0.54 1.95
C ARG A 369 17.91 0.35 2.39
N SER A 370 16.78 -0.27 2.69
CA SER A 370 15.61 0.40 3.23
C SER A 370 15.43 -0.01 4.69
N ASP A 371 15.02 0.95 5.51
CA ASP A 371 14.66 0.72 6.92
C ASP A 371 13.16 0.42 7.10
N ASN A 372 12.38 0.40 6.01
CA ASN A 372 10.97 0.01 6.02
C ASN A 372 10.69 -1.17 5.07
N LYS A 373 9.59 -1.89 5.30
CA LYS A 373 9.26 -3.15 4.59
C LYS A 373 8.69 -2.99 3.18
N LEU A 374 8.28 -1.79 2.79
CA LEU A 374 7.71 -1.54 1.46
C LEU A 374 8.81 -1.41 0.41
N TRP A 375 9.97 -0.92 0.80
CA TRP A 375 11.09 -0.71 -0.11
C TRP A 375 12.16 -1.76 0.15
N SER A 376 12.79 -2.24 -0.92
CA SER A 376 13.87 -3.21 -0.82
C SER A 376 14.86 -3.02 -1.96
N VAL A 377 16.05 -3.59 -1.79
CA VAL A 377 17.00 -3.76 -2.88
C VAL A 377 17.06 -5.23 -3.21
N ILE A 378 16.86 -5.57 -4.48
CA ILE A 378 16.90 -6.94 -4.98
C ILE A 378 17.94 -7.06 -6.08
N GLU A 379 18.45 -8.28 -6.25
CA GLU A 379 19.33 -8.63 -7.35
C GLU A 379 18.53 -9.34 -8.44
N ILE A 380 18.69 -8.89 -9.68
CA ILE A 380 17.96 -9.43 -10.83
C ILE A 380 18.89 -9.69 -12.02
N GLU A 381 18.53 -10.66 -12.84
CA GLU A 381 19.07 -10.79 -14.20
C GLU A 381 18.39 -9.75 -15.09
N PRO A 382 19.12 -8.79 -15.68
CA PRO A 382 18.53 -7.58 -16.24
C PRO A 382 17.60 -7.83 -17.44
N ARG A 383 17.86 -8.82 -18.30
CA ARG A 383 17.04 -9.05 -19.51
C ARG A 383 15.65 -9.55 -19.15
N SER A 384 15.54 -10.57 -18.31
CA SER A 384 14.24 -11.07 -17.85
C SER A 384 13.63 -10.22 -16.74
N GLY A 385 14.46 -9.68 -15.84
CA GLY A 385 14.03 -9.10 -14.57
C GLY A 385 13.77 -10.13 -13.47
N ARG A 386 14.15 -11.40 -13.68
CA ARG A 386 14.01 -12.45 -12.67
C ARG A 386 14.98 -12.23 -11.51
N LEU A 387 14.65 -12.71 -10.30
CA LEU A 387 15.62 -12.72 -9.20
C LEU A 387 16.87 -13.48 -9.62
N ALA A 388 18.03 -12.85 -9.41
CA ALA A 388 19.31 -13.48 -9.67
C ALA A 388 19.57 -14.59 -8.66
N THR A 389 20.23 -15.64 -9.14
CA THR A 389 20.84 -16.65 -8.27
C THR A 389 22.10 -16.07 -7.61
N ALA A 390 22.48 -16.62 -6.46
CA ALA A 390 23.62 -16.11 -5.70
C ALA A 390 24.91 -16.18 -6.55
N GLY A 391 25.54 -15.02 -6.79
CA GLY A 391 26.77 -14.93 -7.59
C GLY A 391 26.56 -14.98 -9.11
N GLU A 392 25.32 -14.83 -9.60
CA GLU A 392 25.02 -14.81 -11.03
C GLU A 392 25.76 -13.68 -11.75
N ALA A 393 26.54 -14.05 -12.77
CA ALA A 393 27.32 -13.09 -13.54
C ALA A 393 26.40 -12.12 -14.30
N GLY A 394 26.63 -10.81 -14.15
CA GLY A 394 25.84 -9.78 -14.80
C GLY A 394 24.53 -9.42 -14.09
N ALA A 395 24.27 -9.99 -12.91
CA ALA A 395 23.18 -9.54 -12.06
C ALA A 395 23.36 -8.06 -11.69
N ILE A 396 22.24 -7.33 -11.61
CA ILE A 396 22.21 -5.93 -11.21
C ILE A 396 21.39 -5.75 -9.94
N ARG A 397 21.77 -4.76 -9.13
CA ARG A 397 21.03 -4.36 -7.92
C ARG A 397 20.04 -3.26 -8.29
N VAL A 398 18.77 -3.47 -8.00
CA VAL A 398 17.70 -2.53 -8.32
C VAL A 398 16.83 -2.28 -7.10
N TRP A 399 16.27 -1.07 -7.04
CA TRP A 399 15.23 -0.76 -6.08
C TRP A 399 13.93 -1.45 -6.46
N ALA A 400 13.25 -1.98 -5.44
CA ALA A 400 11.94 -2.57 -5.55
C ALA A 400 10.97 -1.96 -4.55
N TYR A 401 9.73 -1.77 -4.98
CA TYR A 401 8.61 -1.40 -4.12
C TYR A 401 7.66 -2.60 -4.05
N ARG A 402 7.33 -3.02 -2.83
CA ARG A 402 6.50 -4.21 -2.56
C ARG A 402 7.03 -5.46 -3.27
N GLY A 403 8.35 -5.61 -3.33
CA GLY A 403 9.03 -6.77 -3.94
C GLY A 403 9.13 -6.74 -5.47
N SER A 404 8.58 -5.73 -6.14
CA SER A 404 8.63 -5.58 -7.59
C SER A 404 9.63 -4.50 -8.03
N PRO A 405 10.45 -4.74 -9.08
CA PRO A 405 11.41 -3.76 -9.58
C PRO A 405 10.74 -2.44 -9.98
N LEU A 406 11.48 -1.35 -9.78
CA LEU A 406 11.07 -0.01 -10.20
C LEU A 406 11.80 0.42 -11.47
N TYR A 407 11.18 1.34 -12.19
CA TYR A 407 11.67 1.82 -13.48
C TYR A 407 11.72 3.35 -13.51
N THR A 408 12.60 3.89 -14.35
CA THR A 408 12.46 5.27 -14.87
C THR A 408 12.05 5.20 -16.33
N TYR A 409 11.59 6.31 -16.90
CA TYR A 409 11.25 6.40 -18.31
C TYR A 409 12.31 7.19 -19.09
N ALA A 410 12.71 6.67 -20.24
CA ALA A 410 13.80 7.24 -21.03
C ALA A 410 13.44 8.62 -21.60
N ASP A 411 12.16 8.85 -21.90
CA ASP A 411 11.75 10.15 -22.40
C ASP A 411 11.51 11.15 -21.28
N ASP A 412 11.56 10.81 -19.99
CA ASP A 412 11.49 11.84 -18.93
C ASP A 412 12.82 12.60 -18.88
N VAL A 413 12.93 13.72 -19.58
CA VAL A 413 14.19 14.45 -19.75
C VAL A 413 14.40 15.45 -18.62
N GLU A 414 13.34 16.15 -18.23
CA GLU A 414 13.38 17.18 -17.21
C GLU A 414 12.88 16.63 -15.86
N PRO A 415 13.38 17.13 -14.72
CA PRO A 415 12.81 16.79 -13.42
C PRO A 415 11.30 17.05 -13.37
N GLY A 416 10.54 16.05 -12.94
CA GLY A 416 9.08 16.13 -12.87
C GLY A 416 8.34 15.72 -14.15
N ASP A 417 9.07 15.37 -15.22
CA ASP A 417 8.47 14.70 -16.37
C ASP A 417 7.84 13.37 -15.95
N VAL A 418 6.64 13.11 -16.45
CA VAL A 418 5.85 11.89 -16.20
C VAL A 418 5.28 11.32 -17.50
N ARG A 419 6.07 11.37 -18.58
CA ARG A 419 5.63 11.01 -19.94
C ARG A 419 5.41 9.53 -20.13
N GLY A 420 5.95 8.69 -19.23
CA GLY A 420 5.71 7.26 -19.23
C GLY A 420 4.38 6.89 -18.55
N ASP A 421 3.76 7.82 -17.83
CA ASP A 421 2.59 7.50 -17.03
C ASP A 421 1.44 6.99 -17.89
N GLN A 422 0.70 6.02 -17.37
CA GLN A 422 -0.42 5.38 -18.06
C GLN A 422 -0.04 4.60 -19.33
N THR A 423 1.21 4.19 -19.48
CA THR A 423 1.63 3.34 -20.60
C THR A 423 1.17 1.90 -20.39
N GLY A 424 0.29 1.41 -21.25
CA GLY A 424 -0.16 0.02 -21.24
C GLY A 424 -1.68 -0.10 -21.28
N GLU A 425 -2.20 -1.25 -20.88
CA GLU A 425 -3.64 -1.52 -20.88
C GLU A 425 -4.34 -0.73 -19.77
N MET A 426 -5.52 -0.16 -20.09
CA MET A 426 -6.34 0.64 -19.18
C MET A 426 -5.54 1.73 -18.46
N TYR A 427 -4.85 2.58 -19.22
CA TYR A 427 -4.05 3.66 -18.64
C TYR A 427 -3.02 3.14 -17.64
N GLY A 428 -2.43 1.98 -17.92
CA GLY A 428 -1.44 1.32 -17.06
C GLY A 428 -1.99 0.67 -15.78
N GLN A 429 -3.31 0.65 -15.57
CA GLN A 429 -3.93 0.16 -14.33
C GLN A 429 -4.06 -1.37 -14.25
N ARG A 430 -3.97 -2.08 -15.38
CA ARG A 430 -3.94 -3.56 -15.37
C ARG A 430 -2.58 -4.11 -15.79
N ASN A 431 -2.18 -3.86 -17.03
CA ASN A 431 -0.93 -4.35 -17.62
C ASN A 431 -0.15 -3.18 -18.18
N GLY A 432 0.70 -2.55 -17.37
CA GLY A 432 1.40 -1.35 -17.77
C GLY A 432 2.20 -0.66 -16.68
N PHE A 433 2.70 0.52 -17.01
CA PHE A 433 3.52 1.34 -16.15
C PHE A 433 2.73 2.55 -15.67
N THR A 434 2.78 2.78 -14.37
CA THR A 434 2.23 3.97 -13.72
C THR A 434 3.28 4.60 -12.82
N VAL A 435 3.30 5.93 -12.77
CA VAL A 435 4.16 6.67 -11.83
C VAL A 435 3.80 6.26 -10.41
N LEU A 436 4.76 6.13 -9.50
CA LEU A 436 4.46 6.03 -8.08
C LEU A 436 4.02 7.41 -7.57
N TRP A 437 2.72 7.70 -7.71
CA TRP A 437 2.10 8.89 -7.16
C TRP A 437 2.19 8.84 -5.63
N VAL A 438 2.40 9.99 -4.99
CA VAL A 438 2.31 10.12 -3.53
C VAL A 438 0.94 10.60 -3.13
N ARG A 439 0.35 11.40 -4.01
CA ARG A 439 -0.96 12.01 -3.86
C ARG A 439 -1.92 11.40 -4.88
N ASP A 440 -2.72 10.46 -4.38
CA ASP A 440 -3.69 9.71 -5.17
C ASP A 440 -4.94 10.58 -5.50
N ASP A 441 -5.08 11.75 -4.87
CA ASP A 441 -6.23 12.66 -5.01
C ASP A 441 -6.30 13.44 -6.34
N PHE A 442 -5.21 13.45 -7.11
CA PHE A 442 -5.17 14.05 -8.45
C PHE A 442 -5.67 13.10 -9.55
N ALA A 443 -5.75 11.79 -9.26
CA ALA A 443 -6.22 10.78 -10.22
C ALA A 443 -7.75 10.55 -10.16
N HIS A 444 -8.44 11.18 -9.20
CA HIS A 444 -9.89 11.01 -8.98
C HIS A 444 -10.76 12.06 -9.69
N SER A 445 -10.20 12.85 -10.62
CA SER A 445 -11.04 13.62 -11.54
C SER A 445 -11.66 12.66 -12.55
N GLU A 446 -12.98 12.45 -12.44
CA GLU A 446 -13.84 11.60 -13.30
C GLU A 446 -14.14 10.20 -12.76
N THR A 447 -15.12 10.15 -11.85
CA THR A 447 -16.14 9.09 -11.82
C THR A 447 -17.52 9.72 -11.80
#